data_AF-A0AAD2G4U1-F1
#
_entry.id   AF-A0AAD2G4U1-F1
#
_cell.length_a   1.000
_cell.length_b   1.000
_cell.length_c   1.000
_cell.angle_alpha   90.00
_cell.angle_beta   90.00
_cell.angle_gamma   90.00
#
_symmetry.space_group_name_H-M   'P 1'
#
loop_
_entity.id
_entity.type
_entity.pdbx_description
1 polymer ?
#
loop_
_entity_poly.entity_id
_entity_poly.type
_entity_poly.pdbx_seq_one_letter_code
_entity_poly.pdbx_strand_id
1 'polypeptide(L)'
;MKAGSRVKIEGLESEAGKLLNGLEGVVDHYSNQSERYGISLSGDSELKMIKATNLRSLDPAKDSVDSPVFSGEDEMIKHLKLLGMPPAMLEGLTAAQKKEMFEMTQKQSILERAKRAIGIDATEEAEFNDVDGLYEWKDAGDKIVIKVTGCTGKVRCDLQHDSIHIQHEDNVILNAPLFQHIVPKESKWEQSNDGKLVLKMQKLQKMRWLCVTR
;
A
#
# COMPACT_ATOMS: atom_id res chain seq x y z
N MET A 1 12.98 12.71 18.69
CA MET A 1 11.49 12.66 18.84
C MET A 1 10.94 14.07 18.67
N LYS A 2 9.72 14.24 18.16
CA LYS A 2 9.14 15.57 17.92
C LYS A 2 8.18 15.95 19.05
N ALA A 3 8.00 17.25 19.28
CA ALA A 3 6.93 17.74 20.16
C ALA A 3 5.56 17.22 19.66
N GLY A 4 4.71 16.81 20.60
CA GLY A 4 3.43 16.15 20.34
C GLY A 4 3.49 14.64 20.17
N SER A 5 4.67 14.02 20.07
CA SER A 5 4.79 12.56 19.94
C SER A 5 4.40 11.82 21.22
N ARG A 6 3.69 10.70 21.09
CA ARG A 6 3.41 9.80 22.22
C ARG A 6 4.61 8.91 22.50
N VAL A 7 4.96 8.80 23.78
CA VAL A 7 6.11 8.02 24.22
C VAL A 7 5.77 7.22 25.47
N LYS A 8 6.47 6.10 25.65
CA LYS A 8 6.48 5.30 26.87
C LYS A 8 7.83 5.46 27.56
N ILE A 9 7.82 5.65 28.87
CA ILE A 9 9.03 5.77 29.68
C ILE A 9 9.50 4.37 30.08
N GLU A 10 10.79 4.08 29.91
CA GLU A 10 11.39 2.80 30.31
C GLU A 10 12.87 2.93 30.69
N GLY A 11 13.38 1.96 31.47
CA GLY A 11 14.80 1.86 31.81
C GLY A 11 15.34 2.90 32.80
N LEU A 12 14.49 3.59 33.56
CA LEU A 12 14.94 4.45 34.67
C LEU A 12 15.32 3.59 35.89
N GLU A 13 16.50 3.85 36.47
CA GLU A 13 17.08 3.03 37.55
C GLU A 13 17.00 3.68 38.94
N SER A 14 16.77 4.99 39.03
CA SER A 14 16.62 5.66 40.32
C SER A 14 15.29 5.30 40.98
N GLU A 15 15.23 5.29 42.31
CA GLU A 15 14.01 4.93 43.05
C GLU A 15 12.80 5.78 42.66
N ALA A 16 12.98 7.09 42.51
CA ALA A 16 11.92 7.99 42.01
C ALA A 16 11.61 7.77 40.52
N GLY A 17 12.61 7.42 39.70
CA GLY A 17 12.46 7.21 38.27
C GLY A 17 11.77 5.89 37.92
N LYS A 18 12.00 4.83 38.71
CA LYS A 18 11.35 3.53 38.53
C LYS A 18 9.83 3.61 38.55
N LEU A 19 9.27 4.53 39.34
CA LEU A 19 7.82 4.78 39.42
C LEU A 19 7.23 5.31 38.10
N LEU A 20 8.08 5.89 37.23
CA LEU A 20 7.66 6.41 35.93
C LEU A 20 7.78 5.37 34.81
N ASN A 21 8.51 4.26 35.02
CA ASN A 21 8.64 3.21 34.02
C ASN A 21 7.27 2.58 33.73
N GLY A 22 6.95 2.43 32.45
CA GLY A 22 5.68 1.90 31.99
C GLY A 22 4.61 2.98 31.75
N LEU A 23 4.79 4.20 32.28
CA LEU A 23 3.88 5.31 32.03
C LEU A 23 4.03 5.84 30.60
N GLU A 24 2.93 6.35 30.08
CA GLU A 24 2.85 6.99 28.77
C GLU A 24 2.69 8.50 28.93
N GLY A 25 3.30 9.25 28.03
CA GLY A 25 3.21 10.70 28.00
C GLY A 25 3.38 11.26 26.60
N VAL A 26 3.33 12.59 26.53
CA VAL A 26 3.50 13.35 25.29
C VAL A 26 4.75 14.21 25.42
N VAL A 27 5.58 14.21 24.38
CA VAL A 27 6.75 15.10 24.29
C VAL A 27 6.27 16.54 24.16
N ASP A 28 6.65 17.39 25.10
CA ASP A 28 6.35 18.82 25.06
C ASP A 28 7.45 19.58 24.28
N HIS A 29 8.69 19.50 24.77
CA HIS A 29 9.85 20.13 24.14
C HIS A 29 11.13 19.33 24.38
N TYR A 30 12.17 19.66 23.61
CA TYR A 30 13.53 19.18 23.85
C TYR A 30 14.37 20.30 24.47
N SER A 31 15.04 19.99 25.59
CA SER A 31 15.94 20.92 26.27
C SER A 31 17.38 20.67 25.87
N ASN A 32 17.93 21.54 25.02
CA ASN A 32 19.34 21.46 24.59
C ASN A 32 20.34 21.56 25.75
N GLN A 33 19.97 22.24 26.85
CA GLN A 33 20.86 22.42 28.00
C GLN A 33 21.04 21.15 28.84
N SER A 34 19.99 20.33 28.92
CA SER A 34 19.98 19.12 29.76
C SER A 34 20.01 17.82 28.95
N GLU A 35 19.95 17.92 27.63
CA GLU A 35 19.84 16.81 26.68
C GLU A 35 18.69 15.85 27.02
N ARG A 36 17.57 16.44 27.47
CA ARG A 36 16.38 15.71 27.93
C ARG A 36 15.13 16.24 27.24
N TYR A 37 14.15 15.36 27.10
CA TYR A 37 12.81 15.70 26.65
C TYR A 37 11.92 15.99 27.85
N GLY A 38 11.17 17.08 27.78
CA GLY A 38 10.08 17.36 28.72
C GLY A 38 8.87 16.52 28.34
N ILE A 39 8.47 15.61 29.22
CA ILE A 39 7.33 14.70 29.00
C ILE A 39 6.17 15.13 29.90
N SER A 40 5.03 15.40 29.29
CA SER A 40 3.77 15.61 30.00
C SER A 40 3.08 14.27 30.23
N LEU A 41 2.84 13.91 31.50
CA LEU A 41 2.14 12.70 31.90
C LEU A 41 0.66 13.02 32.17
N SER A 42 -0.23 12.10 31.79
CA SER A 42 -1.67 12.31 32.00
C SER A 42 -2.00 12.37 33.49
N GLY A 43 -2.53 13.51 33.96
CA GLY A 43 -2.88 13.73 35.36
C GLY A 43 -1.77 14.34 36.23
N ASP A 44 -0.59 14.63 35.66
CA ASP A 44 0.46 15.41 36.31
C ASP A 44 0.59 16.77 35.61
N SER A 45 0.58 17.85 36.39
CA SER A 45 0.79 19.21 35.88
C SER A 45 2.27 19.51 35.60
N GLU A 46 3.19 18.71 36.14
CA GLU A 46 4.62 18.92 35.99
C GLU A 46 5.21 18.11 34.83
N LEU A 47 6.09 18.74 34.06
CA LEU A 47 6.89 18.06 33.03
C LEU A 47 8.01 17.24 33.69
N LYS A 48 8.19 16.00 33.23
CA LYS A 48 9.33 15.16 33.64
C LYS A 48 10.42 15.20 32.58
N MET A 49 11.64 15.54 33.00
CA MET A 49 12.80 15.65 32.10
C MET A 49 13.52 14.31 31.94
N ILE A 50 13.23 13.62 30.84
CA ILE A 50 13.69 12.24 30.60
C ILE A 50 14.70 12.19 29.44
N LYS A 51 15.74 11.36 29.57
CA LYS A 51 16.72 11.15 28.51
C LYS A 51 16.09 10.39 27.35
N ALA A 52 16.56 10.66 26.14
CA ALA A 52 16.11 9.98 24.92
C ALA A 52 16.20 8.44 25.03
N THR A 53 17.25 7.93 25.68
CA THR A 53 17.50 6.48 25.88
C THR A 53 16.47 5.80 26.78
N ASN A 54 15.67 6.58 27.52
CA ASN A 54 14.63 6.10 28.42
C ASN A 54 13.22 6.31 27.86
N LEU A 55 13.12 6.63 26.57
CA LEU A 55 11.85 6.87 25.89
C LEU A 55 11.71 5.93 24.70
N ARG A 56 10.54 5.31 24.61
CA ARG A 56 10.13 4.52 23.45
C ARG A 56 8.97 5.22 22.75
N SER A 57 9.12 5.49 21.46
CA SER A 57 8.04 6.06 20.65
C SER A 57 6.85 5.10 20.58
N LEU A 58 5.65 5.61 20.83
CA LEU A 58 4.39 4.87 20.70
C LEU A 58 3.62 5.25 19.44
N ASP A 59 4.09 6.24 18.68
CA ASP A 59 3.49 6.59 17.40
C ASP A 59 3.83 5.49 16.37
N PRO A 60 2.86 4.68 15.89
CA PRO A 60 3.15 3.50 15.08
C PRO A 60 3.60 3.80 13.64
N ALA A 61 3.88 5.05 13.25
CA ALA A 61 4.38 5.34 11.92
C ALA A 61 5.04 6.73 11.85
N LYS A 62 6.37 6.77 11.96
CA LYS A 62 7.23 7.78 11.28
C LYS A 62 8.73 7.55 11.41
N ASP A 63 9.18 6.57 12.19
CA ASP A 63 10.59 6.20 12.27
C ASP A 63 10.90 5.02 11.32
N SER A 64 11.01 5.33 10.03
CA SER A 64 11.85 4.66 9.01
C SER A 64 11.37 5.10 7.61
N VAL A 65 11.80 6.28 7.18
CA VAL A 65 11.57 6.76 5.80
C VAL A 65 12.79 6.54 4.89
N ASP A 66 13.97 6.23 5.43
CA ASP A 66 15.19 6.08 4.60
C ASP A 66 15.89 4.71 4.69
N SER A 67 15.25 3.70 5.28
CA SER A 67 15.74 2.34 5.11
C SER A 67 15.04 1.72 3.90
N PRO A 68 15.78 1.30 2.85
CA PRO A 68 15.16 0.55 1.77
C PRO A 68 14.46 -0.67 2.37
N VAL A 69 13.22 -0.91 1.93
CA VAL A 69 12.35 -2.01 2.41
C VAL A 69 13.03 -3.37 2.34
N PHE A 70 14.01 -3.49 1.45
CA PHE A 70 14.83 -4.66 1.23
C PHE A 70 16.29 -4.22 1.19
N SER A 71 17.14 -4.95 1.91
CA SER A 71 18.60 -4.76 1.92
C SER A 71 19.28 -5.13 0.60
N GLY A 72 18.56 -5.80 -0.31
CA GLY A 72 19.02 -6.15 -1.65
C GLY A 72 17.99 -6.92 -2.48
N GLU A 73 18.39 -7.30 -3.70
CA GLU A 73 17.54 -8.01 -4.69
C GLU A 73 17.04 -9.36 -4.16
N ASP A 74 17.89 -10.12 -3.47
CA ASP A 74 17.55 -11.44 -2.94
C ASP A 74 16.44 -11.40 -1.89
N GLU A 75 16.45 -10.36 -1.04
CA GLU A 75 15.43 -10.17 -0.02
C GLU A 75 14.09 -9.76 -0.63
N MET A 76 14.12 -8.90 -1.66
CA MET A 76 12.94 -8.56 -2.46
C MET A 76 12.35 -9.81 -3.14
N ILE A 77 13.18 -10.64 -3.79
CA ILE A 77 12.71 -11.86 -4.46
C ILE A 77 12.08 -12.83 -3.46
N LYS A 78 12.71 -13.00 -2.29
CA LYS A 78 12.16 -13.84 -1.21
C LYS A 78 10.80 -13.32 -0.73
N HIS A 79 10.64 -12.01 -0.64
CA HIS A 79 9.38 -11.38 -0.27
C HIS A 79 8.30 -11.57 -1.36
N LEU A 80 8.63 -11.40 -2.64
CA LEU A 80 7.71 -11.65 -3.75
C LEU A 80 7.24 -13.11 -3.82
N LYS A 81 8.13 -14.06 -3.51
CA LYS A 81 7.76 -15.48 -3.35
C LYS A 81 6.76 -15.67 -2.22
N LEU A 82 6.95 -14.99 -1.09
CA LEU A 82 6.02 -15.03 0.05
C LEU A 82 4.63 -14.48 -0.31
N LEU A 83 4.59 -13.47 -1.19
CA LEU A 83 3.36 -12.89 -1.74
C LEU A 83 2.68 -13.77 -2.80
N GLY A 84 3.19 -14.98 -3.04
CA GLY A 84 2.59 -15.95 -3.96
C GLY A 84 2.95 -15.74 -5.43
N MET A 85 3.99 -14.98 -5.73
CA MET A 85 4.45 -14.81 -7.11
C MET A 85 5.09 -16.13 -7.62
N PRO A 86 4.66 -16.69 -8.76
CA PRO A 86 5.17 -17.95 -9.27
C PRO A 86 6.69 -17.89 -9.55
N PRO A 87 7.47 -18.93 -9.19
CA PRO A 87 8.91 -18.97 -9.44
C PRO A 87 9.29 -18.75 -10.91
N ALA A 88 8.52 -19.34 -11.84
CA ALA A 88 8.74 -19.20 -13.28
C ALA A 88 8.65 -17.74 -13.77
N MET A 89 7.83 -16.91 -13.13
CA MET A 89 7.74 -15.48 -13.48
C MET A 89 8.95 -14.72 -12.97
N LEU A 90 9.44 -15.03 -11.76
CA LEU A 90 10.61 -14.39 -11.16
C LEU A 90 11.92 -14.75 -11.88
N GLU A 91 12.02 -15.98 -12.38
CA GLU A 91 13.17 -16.47 -13.14
C GLU A 91 13.22 -15.89 -14.57
N GLY A 92 12.07 -15.53 -15.15
CA GLY A 92 11.97 -14.89 -16.46
C GLY A 92 12.30 -13.39 -16.50
N LEU A 93 12.48 -12.74 -15.34
CA LEU A 93 12.76 -11.31 -15.28
C LEU A 93 14.22 -11.00 -15.67
N THR A 94 14.40 -10.05 -16.58
CA THR A 94 15.72 -9.50 -16.90
C THR A 94 16.27 -8.69 -15.71
N ALA A 95 17.60 -8.53 -15.63
CA ALA A 95 18.22 -7.71 -14.59
C ALA A 95 17.68 -6.26 -14.55
N ALA A 96 17.35 -5.70 -15.73
CA ALA A 96 16.74 -4.37 -15.83
C ALA A 96 15.33 -4.33 -15.21
N GLN A 97 14.47 -5.31 -15.52
CA GLN A 97 13.12 -5.39 -14.95
C GLN A 97 13.15 -5.62 -13.44
N LYS A 98 14.09 -6.44 -12.94
CA LYS A 98 14.27 -6.63 -11.49
C LYS A 98 14.68 -5.35 -10.80
N LYS A 99 15.60 -4.58 -11.40
CA LYS A 99 16.03 -3.27 -10.90
C LYS A 99 14.88 -2.27 -10.89
N GLU A 100 14.09 -2.21 -11.94
CA GLU A 100 12.92 -1.32 -12.04
C GLU A 100 11.85 -1.68 -10.99
N MET A 101 11.57 -2.99 -10.81
CA MET A 101 10.70 -3.45 -9.73
C MET A 101 11.23 -3.07 -8.34
N PHE A 102 12.53 -3.23 -8.11
CA PHE A 102 13.16 -2.85 -6.86
C PHE A 102 13.01 -1.34 -6.59
N GLU A 103 13.30 -0.50 -7.57
CA GLU A 103 13.12 0.95 -7.49
C GLU A 103 11.65 1.33 -7.26
N MET A 104 10.69 0.62 -7.88
CA MET A 104 9.27 0.82 -7.59
C MET A 104 8.92 0.45 -6.14
N THR A 105 9.43 -0.67 -5.60
CA THR A 105 9.13 -1.06 -4.22
C THR A 105 9.68 -0.09 -3.17
N GLN A 106 10.65 0.74 -3.52
CA GLN A 106 11.16 1.81 -2.67
C GLN A 106 10.31 3.09 -2.73
N LYS A 107 9.41 3.24 -3.71
CA LYS A 107 8.51 4.39 -3.77
C LYS A 107 7.55 4.35 -2.59
N GLN A 108 7.56 5.42 -1.79
CA GLN A 108 6.80 5.55 -0.54
C GLN A 108 5.28 5.37 -0.73
N SER A 109 4.75 5.68 -1.90
CA SER A 109 3.36 5.41 -2.27
C SER A 109 3.02 3.92 -2.34
N ILE A 110 3.96 3.06 -2.73
CA ILE A 110 3.78 1.60 -2.79
C ILE A 110 3.87 0.99 -1.37
N LEU A 111 4.77 1.52 -0.54
CA LEU A 111 4.94 1.15 0.87
C LEU A 111 3.69 1.45 1.72
N GLU A 112 3.15 2.66 1.61
CA GLU A 112 1.91 3.04 2.30
C GLU A 112 0.72 2.19 1.84
N ARG A 113 0.69 1.83 0.54
CA ARG A 113 -0.30 0.90 -0.02
C ARG A 113 -0.10 -0.55 0.43
N ALA A 114 1.12 -0.99 0.67
CA ALA A 114 1.41 -2.34 1.18
C ALA A 114 1.07 -2.45 2.67
N LYS A 115 1.35 -1.42 3.47
CA LYS A 115 0.99 -1.36 4.90
C LYS A 115 -0.52 -1.39 5.13
N ARG A 116 -1.32 -0.79 4.25
CA ARG A 116 -2.79 -0.91 4.30
C ARG A 116 -3.33 -2.28 3.85
N ALA A 117 -2.53 -3.08 3.14
CA ALA A 117 -2.97 -4.31 2.51
C ALA A 117 -2.75 -5.58 3.34
N ILE A 118 -1.98 -5.52 4.43
CA ILE A 118 -1.76 -6.68 5.30
C ILE A 118 -2.93 -6.76 6.30
N GLY A 119 -3.96 -7.53 5.94
CA GLY A 119 -5.00 -7.98 6.87
C GLY A 119 -6.39 -7.37 6.73
N ILE A 120 -6.64 -6.54 5.71
CA ILE A 120 -7.97 -5.97 5.46
C ILE A 120 -8.43 -6.47 4.09
N ASP A 121 -9.50 -7.28 4.07
CA ASP A 121 -10.31 -7.51 2.87
C ASP A 121 -10.48 -6.16 2.19
N ALA A 122 -10.00 -6.02 0.95
CA ALA A 122 -10.06 -4.76 0.22
C ALA A 122 -11.51 -4.25 0.23
N THR A 123 -11.79 -3.32 1.14
CA THR A 123 -13.10 -2.72 1.31
C THR A 123 -13.45 -1.99 0.02
N GLU A 124 -14.73 -1.74 -0.22
CA GLU A 124 -15.20 -1.04 -1.42
C GLU A 124 -14.52 0.33 -1.64
N GLU A 125 -13.83 0.85 -0.63
CA GLU A 125 -13.09 2.11 -0.57
C GLU A 125 -11.68 2.10 -1.21
N ALA A 126 -11.21 0.98 -1.77
CA ALA A 126 -9.91 0.98 -2.46
C ALA A 126 -9.85 2.01 -3.61
N GLU A 127 -8.82 2.88 -3.57
CA GLU A 127 -8.56 3.91 -4.56
C GLU A 127 -8.25 3.31 -5.93
N PHE A 128 -8.76 3.94 -7.00
CA PHE A 128 -8.45 3.53 -8.36
C PHE A 128 -7.06 4.04 -8.79
N ASN A 129 -6.36 3.23 -9.57
CA ASN A 129 -5.14 3.61 -10.27
C ASN A 129 -5.51 4.17 -11.64
N ASP A 130 -5.14 5.42 -11.89
CA ASP A 130 -5.25 6.04 -13.22
C ASP A 130 -4.02 5.67 -14.05
N VAL A 131 -4.24 5.19 -15.27
CA VAL A 131 -3.16 4.77 -16.18
C VAL A 131 -2.87 5.85 -17.20
N ASP A 132 -3.89 6.49 -17.79
CA ASP A 132 -3.75 7.51 -18.85
C ASP A 132 -5.03 8.37 -19.04
N GLY A 133 -5.93 8.42 -18.04
CA GLY A 133 -7.26 9.03 -18.16
C GLY A 133 -8.27 8.21 -18.99
N LEU A 134 -7.79 7.20 -19.73
CA LEU A 134 -8.62 6.26 -20.49
C LEU A 134 -9.42 5.32 -19.57
N TYR A 135 -8.75 4.78 -18.56
CA TYR A 135 -9.38 3.92 -17.57
C TYR A 135 -8.72 4.05 -16.21
N GLU A 136 -9.53 3.83 -15.19
CA GLU A 136 -9.08 3.72 -13.81
C GLU A 136 -9.38 2.29 -13.32
N TRP A 137 -8.50 1.68 -12.50
CA TRP A 137 -8.72 0.31 -12.03
C TRP A 137 -8.35 0.10 -10.57
N LYS A 138 -8.99 -0.88 -9.93
CA LYS A 138 -8.65 -1.31 -8.57
C LYS A 138 -8.65 -2.82 -8.43
N ASP A 139 -7.72 -3.29 -7.59
CA ASP A 139 -7.64 -4.67 -7.15
C ASP A 139 -8.50 -4.84 -5.87
N ALA A 140 -9.46 -5.77 -5.90
CA ALA A 140 -10.34 -6.08 -4.79
C ALA A 140 -10.32 -7.58 -4.48
N GLY A 141 -9.22 -8.05 -3.88
CA GLY A 141 -9.07 -9.43 -3.42
C GLY A 141 -9.06 -10.43 -4.58
N ASP A 142 -10.17 -11.15 -4.77
CA ASP A 142 -10.36 -12.11 -5.85
C ASP A 142 -10.97 -11.49 -7.12
N LYS A 143 -11.22 -10.18 -7.10
CA LYS A 143 -11.78 -9.43 -8.23
C LYS A 143 -10.88 -8.28 -8.64
N ILE A 144 -11.08 -7.84 -9.87
CA ILE A 144 -10.52 -6.59 -10.38
C ILE A 144 -11.65 -5.76 -10.97
N VAL A 145 -11.65 -4.47 -10.67
CA VAL A 145 -12.65 -3.53 -11.18
C VAL A 145 -11.96 -2.51 -12.07
N ILE A 146 -12.42 -2.39 -13.31
CA ILE A 146 -11.94 -1.38 -14.27
C ILE A 146 -13.10 -0.46 -14.58
N LYS A 147 -12.84 0.84 -14.68
CA LYS A 147 -13.78 1.83 -15.19
C LYS A 147 -13.15 2.53 -16.37
N VAL A 148 -13.76 2.38 -17.54
CA VAL A 148 -13.30 2.99 -18.79
C VAL A 148 -14.15 4.22 -19.07
N THR A 149 -13.51 5.34 -19.39
CA THR A 149 -14.18 6.60 -19.71
C THR A 149 -14.49 6.68 -21.21
N GLY A 150 -15.29 7.67 -21.63
CA GLY A 150 -15.57 7.91 -23.06
C GLY A 150 -16.45 6.87 -23.75
N CYS A 151 -17.20 6.08 -22.98
CA CYS A 151 -18.07 5.02 -23.47
C CYS A 151 -19.53 5.50 -23.55
N THR A 152 -19.81 6.63 -24.20
CA THR A 152 -21.19 7.17 -24.35
C THR A 152 -21.85 6.65 -25.62
N GLY A 153 -22.76 5.68 -25.51
CA GLY A 153 -23.48 5.12 -26.68
C GLY A 153 -23.39 3.60 -26.77
N LYS A 154 -23.38 3.06 -27.99
CA LYS A 154 -23.34 1.60 -28.19
C LYS A 154 -21.93 1.06 -27.95
N VAL A 155 -21.78 0.28 -26.89
CA VAL A 155 -20.52 -0.33 -26.48
C VAL A 155 -20.60 -1.84 -26.66
N ARG A 156 -19.51 -2.44 -27.16
CA ARG A 156 -19.29 -3.88 -27.19
C ARG A 156 -18.06 -4.17 -26.33
N CYS A 157 -18.23 -5.05 -25.34
CA CYS A 157 -17.13 -5.51 -24.51
C CYS A 157 -17.10 -7.04 -24.52
N ASP A 158 -15.96 -7.58 -24.95
CA ASP A 158 -15.63 -9.00 -24.93
C ASP A 158 -14.53 -9.25 -23.90
N LEU A 159 -14.83 -10.12 -22.94
CA LEU A 159 -13.91 -10.52 -21.88
C LEU A 159 -13.51 -11.97 -22.13
N GLN A 160 -12.24 -12.16 -22.47
CA GLN A 160 -11.67 -13.48 -22.69
C GLN A 160 -10.85 -13.89 -21.46
N HIS A 161 -10.33 -15.12 -21.50
CA HIS A 161 -9.59 -15.67 -20.37
C HIS A 161 -8.35 -14.86 -20.03
N ASP A 162 -7.68 -14.28 -21.02
CA ASP A 162 -6.39 -13.60 -20.91
C ASP A 162 -6.35 -12.26 -21.67
N SER A 163 -7.47 -11.78 -22.18
CA SER A 163 -7.54 -10.53 -22.94
C SER A 163 -8.88 -9.83 -22.78
N ILE A 164 -8.85 -8.53 -23.04
CA ILE A 164 -10.02 -7.65 -22.99
C ILE A 164 -10.12 -6.88 -24.30
N HIS A 165 -11.33 -6.83 -24.85
CA HIS A 165 -11.64 -6.06 -26.04
C HIS A 165 -12.86 -5.17 -25.79
N ILE A 166 -12.68 -3.86 -25.88
CA ILE A 166 -13.72 -2.83 -25.74
C ILE A 166 -13.76 -2.01 -27.01
N GLN A 167 -14.93 -1.98 -27.64
CA GLN A 167 -15.22 -1.20 -28.82
C GLN A 167 -16.42 -0.29 -28.54
N HIS A 168 -16.32 0.97 -28.96
CA HIS A 168 -17.40 1.94 -28.92
C HIS A 168 -17.67 2.40 -30.35
N GLU A 169 -18.89 2.15 -30.82
CA GLU A 169 -19.23 2.31 -32.23
C GLU A 169 -18.26 1.52 -33.12
N ASP A 170 -17.49 2.21 -33.97
CA ASP A 170 -16.48 1.60 -34.86
C ASP A 170 -15.04 1.79 -34.35
N ASN A 171 -14.87 2.38 -33.16
CA ASN A 171 -13.57 2.69 -32.58
C ASN A 171 -13.20 1.68 -31.48
N VAL A 172 -12.01 1.10 -31.58
CA VAL A 172 -11.45 0.24 -30.53
C VAL A 172 -10.91 1.14 -29.41
N ILE A 173 -11.51 1.06 -28.23
CA ILE A 173 -11.09 1.81 -27.04
C ILE A 173 -9.95 1.09 -26.33
N LEU A 174 -10.11 -0.21 -26.09
CA LEU A 174 -9.13 -1.02 -25.38
C LEU A 174 -9.05 -2.40 -26.03
N ASN A 175 -7.85 -2.80 -26.42
CA ASN A 175 -7.60 -4.16 -26.92
C ASN A 175 -6.23 -4.60 -26.42
N ALA A 176 -6.21 -5.34 -25.33
CA ALA A 176 -4.96 -5.65 -24.64
C ALA A 176 -5.01 -7.02 -23.94
N PRO A 177 -3.86 -7.71 -23.83
CA PRO A 177 -3.73 -8.87 -22.96
C PRO A 177 -3.83 -8.44 -21.49
N LEU A 178 -4.51 -9.24 -20.68
CA LEU A 178 -4.60 -9.06 -19.25
C LEU A 178 -3.30 -9.50 -18.56
N PHE A 179 -2.99 -8.86 -17.43
CA PHE A 179 -1.86 -9.23 -16.59
C PHE A 179 -1.91 -10.72 -16.23
N GLN A 180 -3.10 -11.21 -15.86
CA GLN A 180 -3.36 -12.61 -15.56
C GLN A 180 -4.72 -13.08 -16.06
N HIS A 181 -4.96 -14.38 -15.91
CA HIS A 181 -6.21 -15.00 -16.28
C HIS A 181 -7.37 -14.63 -15.36
N ILE A 182 -8.54 -14.46 -15.97
CA ILE A 182 -9.82 -14.26 -15.30
C ILE A 182 -10.74 -15.45 -15.55
N VAL A 183 -11.90 -15.47 -14.89
CA VAL A 183 -13.00 -16.39 -15.15
C VAL A 183 -14.08 -15.62 -15.93
N PRO A 184 -14.12 -15.69 -17.29
CA PRO A 184 -15.04 -14.86 -18.08
C PRO A 184 -16.51 -15.04 -17.72
N LYS A 185 -16.91 -16.26 -17.37
CA LYS A 185 -18.29 -16.60 -16.97
C LYS A 185 -18.74 -15.93 -15.68
N GLU A 186 -17.81 -15.61 -14.79
CA GLU A 186 -18.07 -14.92 -13.51
C GLU A 186 -17.77 -13.42 -13.59
N SER A 187 -17.23 -12.97 -14.73
CA SER A 187 -16.91 -11.59 -15.00
C SER A 187 -18.10 -10.91 -15.67
N LYS A 188 -18.32 -9.64 -15.36
CA LYS A 188 -19.43 -8.86 -15.93
C LYS A 188 -19.01 -7.43 -16.18
N TRP A 189 -19.74 -6.76 -17.05
CA TRP A 189 -19.59 -5.33 -17.28
C TRP A 189 -20.96 -4.66 -17.33
N GLU A 190 -20.99 -3.39 -16.94
CA GLU A 190 -22.18 -2.55 -16.94
C GLU A 190 -21.81 -1.14 -17.41
N GLN A 191 -22.63 -0.57 -18.28
CA GLN A 191 -22.48 0.82 -18.69
C GLN A 191 -23.23 1.70 -17.71
N SER A 192 -22.54 2.69 -17.16
CA SER A 192 -23.10 3.68 -16.25
C SER A 192 -23.69 4.86 -17.02
N ASN A 193 -24.66 5.54 -16.41
CA ASN A 193 -25.35 6.69 -16.99
C ASN A 193 -24.42 7.90 -17.25
N ASP A 194 -23.26 7.94 -16.58
CA ASP A 194 -22.22 8.96 -16.77
C ASP A 194 -21.29 8.68 -17.96
N GLY A 195 -21.62 7.71 -18.81
CA GLY A 195 -20.83 7.36 -20.00
C GLY A 195 -19.57 6.54 -19.67
N LYS A 196 -19.49 5.95 -18.48
CA LYS A 196 -18.40 5.04 -18.10
C LYS A 196 -18.81 3.58 -18.28
N LEU A 197 -17.85 2.75 -18.65
CA LEU A 197 -18.00 1.30 -18.67
C LEU A 197 -17.33 0.70 -17.43
N VAL A 198 -18.09 0.05 -16.56
CA VAL A 198 -17.58 -0.59 -15.35
C VAL A 198 -17.48 -2.08 -15.57
N LEU A 199 -16.26 -2.63 -15.50
CA LEU A 199 -15.99 -4.05 -15.61
C LEU A 199 -15.61 -4.60 -14.25
N LYS A 200 -16.21 -5.72 -13.87
CA LYS A 200 -15.94 -6.48 -12.64
C LYS A 200 -15.51 -7.87 -13.07
N MET A 201 -14.21 -8.15 -13.03
CA MET A 201 -13.65 -9.42 -13.48
C MET A 201 -13.23 -10.27 -12.30
N GLN A 202 -13.59 -11.55 -12.33
CA GLN A 202 -13.20 -12.54 -11.32
C GLN A 202 -11.83 -13.11 -11.70
N LYS A 203 -10.84 -13.03 -10.82
CA LYS A 203 -9.52 -13.58 -11.08
C LYS A 203 -9.56 -15.10 -11.02
N LEU A 204 -8.82 -15.77 -11.90
CA LEU A 204 -8.63 -17.22 -11.82
C LEU A 204 -7.81 -17.61 -10.58
N GLN A 205 -6.84 -16.77 -10.19
CA GLN A 205 -5.99 -16.97 -9.02
C GLN A 205 -6.13 -15.77 -8.07
N LYS A 206 -6.30 -16.05 -6.77
CA LYS A 206 -6.35 -15.03 -5.73
C LYS A 206 -4.95 -14.46 -5.49
N MET A 207 -4.55 -13.50 -6.32
CA MET A 207 -3.29 -12.81 -6.19
C MET A 207 -3.40 -11.34 -6.55
N ARG A 208 -2.49 -10.53 -6.03
CA ARG A 208 -2.45 -9.10 -6.26
C ARG A 208 -2.03 -8.79 -7.69
N TRP A 209 -2.79 -7.95 -8.38
CA TRP A 209 -2.46 -7.42 -9.69
C TRP A 209 -1.67 -6.12 -9.51
N LEU A 210 -0.56 -5.98 -10.25
CA LEU A 210 0.25 -4.76 -10.25
C LEU A 210 -0.15 -3.80 -11.37
N CYS A 211 -0.75 -4.34 -12.43
CA CYS A 211 -1.35 -3.64 -13.57
C CYS A 211 -2.55 -4.46 -14.08
N VAL A 212 -3.40 -3.87 -14.93
CA VAL A 212 -4.51 -4.57 -15.61
C VAL A 212 -4.02 -5.31 -16.84
N THR A 213 -3.22 -4.62 -17.65
CA THR A 213 -2.75 -5.09 -18.95
C THR A 213 -1.24 -5.31 -18.90
N ARG A 214 -0.74 -6.24 -19.72
CA ARG A 214 0.70 -6.48 -19.88
C ARG A 214 1.36 -5.46 -20.78
#